data_AF-A0A3B9T4Y8-F1
#
_entry.id   AF-A0A3B9T4Y8-F1
#
_cell.length_a   1.000
_cell.length_b   1.000
_cell.length_c   1.000
_cell.angle_alpha   90.00
_cell.angle_beta   90.00
_cell.angle_gamma   90.00
#
_symmetry.space_group_name_H-M   'P 1'
#
loop_
_entity.id
_entity.type
_entity.pdbx_description
1 polymer ?
#
loop_
_entity_poly.entity_id
_entity_poly.type
_entity_poly.pdbx_seq_one_letter_code
_entity_poly.pdbx_strand_id
1 'polypeptide(L)'
;SILPHLLELRLFDENAEMRLRRCGIGRDFQMRIIDDVLFQDRLKDEPDDFLRCFENRIFTEVHYLDRDTAKKNALDSTDYITTGGGHYSIPFPGADRVVLRNYLDYDEETGILHVTDFRLVGFKKEDDT
;
A
#
# COMPACT_ATOMS: atom_id res chain seq x y z
N SER A 1 -26.77 -0.56 -6.97
CA SER A 1 -25.42 -0.79 -7.52
C SER A 1 -24.40 -0.39 -6.45
N ILE A 2 -23.23 -1.02 -6.38
CA ILE A 2 -22.20 -0.78 -5.34
C ILE A 2 -21.35 0.49 -5.65
N LEU A 3 -21.32 0.89 -6.91
CA LEU A 3 -20.57 2.04 -7.41
C LEU A 3 -20.95 3.45 -6.88
N PRO A 4 -22.18 3.77 -6.42
CA PRO A 4 -22.54 5.12 -5.99
C PRO A 4 -21.72 5.60 -4.80
N HIS A 5 -21.30 4.69 -3.90
CA HIS A 5 -20.63 5.03 -2.64
C HIS A 5 -19.14 4.66 -2.61
N LEU A 6 -18.63 3.92 -3.61
CA LEU A 6 -17.23 3.50 -3.67
C LEU A 6 -16.31 4.71 -3.78
N LEU A 7 -15.39 4.92 -2.83
CA LEU A 7 -14.43 6.04 -2.91
C LEU A 7 -13.07 5.63 -3.47
N GLU A 8 -12.67 4.38 -3.21
CA GLU A 8 -11.39 3.84 -3.63
C GLU A 8 -11.49 2.34 -3.92
N LEU A 9 -10.79 1.89 -4.95
CA LEU A 9 -10.55 0.48 -5.28
C LEU A 9 -9.06 0.30 -5.55
N ARG A 10 -8.48 -0.75 -5.00
CA ARG A 10 -7.08 -1.14 -5.25
C ARG A 10 -7.03 -2.58 -5.72
N LEU A 11 -6.27 -2.80 -6.78
CA LEU A 11 -5.84 -4.12 -7.24
C LEU A 11 -4.32 -4.12 -7.13
N PHE A 12 -3.74 -5.06 -6.39
CA PHE A 12 -2.30 -5.06 -6.15
C PHE A 12 -1.79 -6.47 -5.89
N ASP A 13 -0.49 -6.62 -6.08
CA ASP A 13 0.30 -7.77 -5.69
C ASP A 13 1.66 -7.30 -5.13
N GLU A 14 2.60 -8.23 -5.02
CA GLU A 14 3.94 -7.93 -4.50
C GLU A 14 4.76 -6.97 -5.39
N ASN A 15 4.38 -6.76 -6.66
CA ASN A 15 5.13 -6.02 -7.68
C ASN A 15 4.41 -4.78 -8.21
N ALA A 16 3.07 -4.72 -8.16
CA ALA A 16 2.30 -3.63 -8.76
C ALA A 16 1.04 -3.25 -7.97
N GLU A 17 0.53 -2.04 -8.21
CA GLU A 17 -0.78 -1.58 -7.73
C GLU A 17 -1.46 -0.71 -8.79
N MET A 18 -2.72 -1.04 -9.11
CA MET A 18 -3.68 -0.12 -9.73
C MET A 18 -4.61 0.43 -8.65
N ARG A 19 -4.61 1.74 -8.47
CA ARG A 19 -5.49 2.47 -7.56
C ARG A 19 -6.46 3.34 -8.35
N LEU A 20 -7.76 3.12 -8.15
CA LEU A 20 -8.82 4.00 -8.59
C LEU A 20 -9.36 4.75 -7.37
N ARG A 21 -9.31 6.08 -7.38
CA ARG A 21 -9.79 6.90 -6.26
C ARG A 21 -10.57 8.10 -6.78
N ARG A 22 -11.61 8.52 -6.04
CA ARG A 22 -12.26 9.83 -6.23
C ARG A 22 -12.30 10.61 -4.92
N CYS A 23 -12.27 11.93 -5.01
CA CYS A 23 -12.26 12.81 -3.84
C CYS A 23 -13.64 12.97 -3.17
N GLY A 24 -14.71 12.46 -3.78
CA GLY A 24 -16.06 12.49 -3.21
C GLY A 24 -17.08 11.77 -4.09
N ILE A 25 -18.26 11.51 -3.52
CA ILE A 25 -19.38 10.90 -4.24
C ILE A 25 -19.80 11.80 -5.41
N GLY A 26 -20.04 11.19 -6.58
CA GLY A 26 -20.42 11.92 -7.80
C GLY A 26 -19.27 12.58 -8.55
N ARG A 27 -18.02 12.42 -8.08
CA ARG A 27 -16.81 12.82 -8.81
C ARG A 27 -16.26 11.66 -9.63
N ASP A 28 -15.52 12.00 -10.67
CA ASP A 28 -14.82 11.03 -11.51
C ASP A 28 -13.68 10.35 -10.76
N PHE A 29 -13.41 9.10 -11.13
CA PHE A 29 -12.26 8.38 -10.62
C PHE A 29 -10.98 8.83 -11.32
N GLN A 30 -9.93 8.99 -10.52
CA GLN A 30 -8.55 9.11 -10.96
C GLN A 30 -7.89 7.76 -10.79
N MET A 31 -7.18 7.33 -11.84
CA MET A 31 -6.40 6.11 -11.84
C MET A 31 -4.93 6.42 -11.64
N ARG A 32 -4.27 5.60 -10.83
CA ARG A 32 -2.82 5.58 -10.68
C ARG A 32 -2.35 4.14 -10.78
N ILE A 33 -1.32 3.90 -11.58
CA ILE A 33 -0.67 2.58 -11.71
C ILE A 33 0.77 2.73 -11.27
N ILE A 34 1.22 1.80 -10.42
CA ILE A 34 2.63 1.60 -10.09
C ILE A 34 2.97 0.16 -10.45
N ASP A 35 4.13 -0.02 -11.05
CA ASP A 35 4.70 -1.31 -11.44
C ASP A 35 6.21 -1.26 -11.19
N ASP A 36 6.69 -2.11 -10.29
CA ASP A 36 8.09 -2.15 -9.87
C ASP A 36 9.01 -2.62 -10.98
N VAL A 37 8.53 -3.52 -11.86
CA VAL A 37 9.32 -4.04 -12.98
C VAL A 37 9.54 -2.92 -13.99
N LEU A 38 8.49 -2.16 -14.32
CA LEU A 38 8.62 -0.98 -15.19
C LEU A 38 9.43 0.14 -14.55
N PHE A 39 9.41 0.27 -13.22
CA PHE A 39 10.25 1.25 -12.54
C PHE A 39 11.74 0.84 -12.60
N GLN A 40 12.05 -0.41 -12.27
CA GLN A 40 13.40 -0.97 -12.40
C GLN A 40 13.96 -0.85 -13.82
N ASP A 41 13.12 -1.07 -14.85
CA ASP A 41 13.54 -0.91 -16.24
C ASP A 41 13.93 0.54 -16.56
N ARG A 42 13.13 1.52 -16.12
CA ARG A 42 13.45 2.95 -16.28
C ARG A 42 14.69 3.38 -15.53
N LEU A 43 14.99 2.78 -14.39
CA LEU A 43 16.19 3.09 -13.63
C LEU A 43 17.47 2.72 -14.38
N LYS A 44 17.45 1.83 -15.37
CA LYS A 44 18.66 1.44 -16.13
C LYS A 44 19.34 2.63 -16.83
N ASP A 45 18.57 3.65 -17.17
CA ASP A 45 19.07 4.87 -17.82
C ASP A 45 19.56 5.94 -16.83
N GLU A 46 19.44 5.71 -15.52
CA GLU A 46 19.92 6.61 -14.47
C GLU A 46 21.46 6.66 -14.44
N PRO A 47 22.10 7.83 -14.64
CA PRO A 47 23.56 7.96 -14.66
C PRO A 47 24.23 7.72 -13.30
N ASP A 48 23.56 8.03 -12.19
CA ASP A 48 24.12 7.84 -10.86
C ASP A 48 23.96 6.38 -10.39
N ASP A 49 25.06 5.74 -9.99
CA ASP A 49 25.05 4.32 -9.58
C ASP A 49 24.20 4.06 -8.34
N PHE A 50 24.15 5.02 -7.41
CA PHE A 50 23.32 4.92 -6.21
C PHE A 50 21.84 5.04 -6.56
N LEU A 51 21.46 6.02 -7.39
CA LEU A 51 20.07 6.26 -7.80
C LEU A 51 19.54 5.20 -8.77
N ARG A 52 20.43 4.56 -9.54
CA ARG A 52 20.11 3.43 -10.44
C ARG A 52 19.68 2.19 -9.67
N CYS A 53 20.16 2.01 -8.44
CA CYS A 53 19.82 0.86 -7.63
C CYS A 53 18.39 0.98 -7.08
N PHE A 54 17.50 0.09 -7.50
CA PHE A 54 16.10 0.08 -7.09
C PHE A 54 15.89 0.05 -5.57
N GLU A 55 16.72 -0.70 -4.84
CA GLU A 55 16.65 -0.79 -3.38
C GLU A 55 16.92 0.55 -2.68
N ASN A 56 17.65 1.48 -3.33
CA ASN A 56 17.85 2.83 -2.82
C ASN A 56 16.69 3.78 -3.15
N ARG A 57 15.74 3.33 -3.98
CA ARG A 57 14.54 4.08 -4.42
C ARG A 57 13.27 3.62 -3.73
N ILE A 58 13.35 2.62 -2.86
CA ILE A 58 12.20 2.09 -2.15
C ILE A 58 12.48 1.86 -0.66
N PHE A 59 11.42 1.87 0.14
CA PHE A 59 11.46 1.44 1.53
C PHE A 59 10.18 0.71 1.89
N THR A 60 10.30 -0.52 2.42
CA THR A 60 9.13 -1.33 2.79
C THR A 60 8.85 -1.19 4.28
N GLU A 61 7.60 -0.85 4.62
CA GLU A 61 7.12 -0.74 5.99
C GLU A 61 6.04 -1.78 6.29
N VAL A 62 5.95 -2.17 7.56
CA VAL A 62 4.90 -3.07 8.06
C VAL A 62 4.17 -2.35 9.19
N HIS A 63 2.86 -2.16 9.02
CA HIS A 63 2.02 -1.43 9.97
C HIS A 63 1.01 -2.38 10.60
N TYR A 64 0.79 -2.26 11.91
CA TYR A 64 -0.23 -3.03 12.61
C TYR A 64 -1.63 -2.51 12.27
N LEU A 65 -2.55 -3.43 12.03
CA LEU A 65 -3.96 -3.12 11.87
C LEU A 65 -4.59 -2.87 13.24
N ASP A 66 -5.30 -1.75 13.37
CA ASP A 66 -6.12 -1.49 14.55
C ASP A 66 -7.33 -2.42 14.52
N ARG A 67 -7.25 -3.52 15.27
CA ARG A 67 -8.31 -4.52 15.42
C ARG A 67 -8.58 -4.79 16.89
N ASP A 68 -9.85 -4.90 17.25
CA ASP A 68 -10.28 -5.40 18.55
C ASP A 68 -9.99 -6.91 18.64
N THR A 69 -8.89 -7.26 19.33
CA THR A 69 -8.41 -8.63 19.51
C THR A 69 -9.19 -9.42 20.56
N ALA A 70 -10.15 -8.80 21.27
CA ALA A 70 -10.92 -9.48 22.31
C ALA A 70 -11.90 -10.53 21.76
N LYS A 71 -12.18 -10.52 20.45
CA LYS A 71 -13.10 -11.49 19.82
C LYS A 71 -12.37 -12.78 19.44
N LYS A 72 -12.76 -13.88 20.09
CA LYS A 72 -12.23 -15.24 19.88
C LYS A 72 -12.30 -15.80 18.44
N ASN A 73 -13.13 -15.21 17.56
CA ASN A 73 -13.29 -15.63 16.17
C ASN A 73 -12.54 -14.73 15.16
N ALA A 74 -11.68 -13.82 15.64
CA ALA A 74 -11.00 -12.83 14.78
C ALA A 74 -10.00 -13.44 13.79
N LEU A 75 -9.50 -14.66 14.04
CA LEU A 75 -8.49 -15.29 13.16
C LEU A 75 -9.06 -15.77 11.81
N ASP A 76 -10.34 -16.13 11.74
CA ASP A 76 -10.99 -16.62 10.52
C ASP A 76 -11.95 -15.59 9.89
N SER A 77 -12.02 -14.39 10.48
CA SER A 77 -12.89 -13.31 10.00
C SER A 77 -12.19 -12.47 8.95
N THR A 78 -12.91 -12.13 7.88
CA THR A 78 -12.55 -11.05 6.95
C THR A 78 -13.07 -9.69 7.40
N ASP A 79 -13.94 -9.66 8.42
CA ASP A 79 -14.54 -8.45 8.97
C ASP A 79 -13.85 -8.07 10.29
N TYR A 80 -13.42 -6.82 10.35
CA TYR A 80 -12.63 -6.26 11.43
C TYR A 80 -13.34 -5.05 12.03
N ILE A 81 -13.11 -4.84 13.33
CA ILE A 81 -13.59 -3.69 14.08
C ILE A 81 -12.37 -3.02 14.70
N THR A 82 -12.20 -1.71 14.48
CA THR A 82 -11.16 -0.93 15.12
C THR A 82 -11.44 -0.76 16.62
N THR A 83 -10.42 -0.41 17.41
CA THR A 83 -10.60 -0.12 18.84
C THR A 83 -11.64 1.00 19.08
N GLY A 84 -11.77 1.94 18.14
CA GLY A 84 -12.78 3.00 18.15
C GLY A 84 -14.17 2.61 17.64
N GLY A 85 -14.42 1.34 17.28
CA GLY A 85 -15.71 0.85 16.79
C GLY A 85 -15.97 1.06 15.29
N GLY A 86 -14.97 1.48 14.52
CA GLY A 86 -15.05 1.55 13.06
C GLY A 86 -14.99 0.16 12.45
N HIS A 87 -15.69 -0.06 11.34
CA HIS A 87 -15.77 -1.37 10.68
C HIS A 87 -15.07 -1.35 9.32
N TYR A 88 -14.28 -2.40 9.03
CA TYR A 88 -13.65 -2.61 7.73
C TYR A 88 -13.52 -4.09 7.42
N SER A 89 -13.35 -4.44 6.15
CA SER A 89 -13.16 -5.82 5.72
C SER A 89 -11.88 -5.98 4.92
N ILE A 90 -11.11 -7.04 5.19
CA ILE A 90 -9.90 -7.42 4.46
C ILE A 90 -10.09 -8.85 3.94
N PRO A 91 -9.84 -9.13 2.65
CA PRO A 91 -10.05 -10.45 2.04
C PRO A 91 -9.01 -11.50 2.47
N PHE A 92 -8.25 -11.25 3.55
CA PHE A 92 -7.20 -12.11 4.07
C PHE A 92 -7.47 -12.34 5.57
N PRO A 93 -8.14 -13.45 5.93
CA PRO A 93 -8.48 -13.75 7.32
C PRO A 93 -7.24 -13.81 8.22
N GLY A 94 -7.37 -13.26 9.42
CA GLY A 94 -6.31 -13.31 10.43
C GLY A 94 -5.18 -12.29 10.20
N ALA A 95 -5.27 -11.45 9.16
CA ALA A 95 -4.37 -10.30 8.97
C ALA A 95 -4.25 -9.49 10.27
N ASP A 96 -3.03 -9.26 10.72
CA ASP A 96 -2.70 -8.37 11.84
C ASP A 96 -1.87 -7.16 11.38
N ARG A 97 -1.31 -7.23 10.16
CA ARG A 97 -0.44 -6.21 9.60
C ARG A 97 -0.72 -5.98 8.12
N VAL A 98 -0.47 -4.75 7.67
CA VAL A 98 -0.41 -4.37 6.26
C VAL A 98 1.03 -4.04 5.87
N VAL A 99 1.43 -4.42 4.66
CA VAL A 99 2.76 -4.14 4.11
C VAL A 99 2.64 -3.04 3.05
N LEU A 100 3.43 -1.98 3.24
CA LEU A 100 3.49 -0.83 2.36
C LEU A 100 4.86 -0.76 1.69
N ARG A 101 4.89 -0.40 0.41
CA ARG A 101 6.13 -0.02 -0.28
C ARG A 101 6.08 1.48 -0.54
N ASN A 102 7.01 2.20 0.07
CA ASN A 102 7.26 3.61 -0.16
C ASN A 102 8.26 3.76 -1.31
N TYR A 103 8.00 4.72 -2.18
CA TYR A 103 8.89 5.14 -3.26
C TYR A 103 9.57 6.42 -2.85
N LEU A 104 10.88 6.47 -3.08
CA LEU A 104 11.75 7.50 -2.57
C LEU A 104 12.33 8.30 -3.73
N ASP A 105 12.47 9.59 -3.49
CA ASP A 105 13.21 10.47 -4.36
C ASP A 105 14.23 11.28 -3.59
N TYR A 106 15.34 11.55 -4.26
CA TYR A 106 16.48 12.23 -3.67
C TYR A 106 16.57 13.62 -4.29
N ASP A 107 16.46 14.63 -3.45
CA ASP A 107 16.67 16.01 -3.87
C ASP A 107 18.19 16.30 -3.84
N GLU A 108 18.79 16.45 -5.02
CA GLU A 108 20.22 16.73 -5.17
C GLU A 108 20.63 18.09 -4.60
N GLU A 109 19.75 19.09 -4.59
CA GLU A 109 20.08 20.43 -4.10
C GLU A 109 20.15 20.45 -2.57
N THR A 110 19.24 19.74 -1.91
CA THR A 110 19.14 19.73 -0.44
C THR A 110 19.81 18.51 0.20
N GLY A 111 20.06 17.46 -0.58
CA GLY A 111 20.56 16.17 -0.12
C GLY A 111 19.53 15.36 0.69
N ILE A 112 18.25 15.73 0.62
CA ILE A 112 17.18 15.14 1.43
C ILE A 112 16.45 14.05 0.64
N LEU A 113 16.32 12.88 1.27
CA LEU A 113 15.49 11.79 0.81
C LEU A 113 14.05 11.98 1.32
N HIS A 114 13.06 11.82 0.43
CA HIS A 114 11.65 11.92 0.81
C HIS A 114 10.78 10.86 0.11
N VAL A 115 9.67 10.52 0.74
CA VAL A 115 8.66 9.62 0.16
C VAL A 115 7.83 10.39 -0.85
N THR A 116 7.82 9.94 -2.11
CA THR A 116 7.03 10.56 -3.19
C THR A 116 5.69 9.86 -3.41
N ASP A 117 5.64 8.55 -3.16
CA ASP A 117 4.40 7.78 -3.22
C ASP A 117 4.52 6.50 -2.37
N PHE A 118 3.41 5.80 -2.17
CA PHE A 118 3.38 4.49 -1.55
C PHE A 118 2.30 3.59 -2.15
N ARG A 119 2.48 2.27 -2.07
CA ARG A 119 1.44 1.29 -2.45
C ARG A 119 1.27 0.18 -1.44
N LEU A 120 0.12 -0.48 -1.49
CA LEU A 120 -0.07 -1.76 -0.81
C LEU A 120 0.74 -2.85 -1.51
N VAL A 121 1.39 -3.70 -0.73
CA VAL A 121 2.11 -4.89 -1.19
C VAL A 121 1.38 -6.16 -0.76
N GLY A 122 0.81 -6.16 0.44
CA GLY A 122 0.20 -7.35 1.01
C GLY A 122 -0.30 -7.16 2.43
N PHE A 123 -0.79 -8.25 2.99
CA PHE A 123 -1.14 -8.39 4.40
C PHE A 123 -0.31 -9.52 5.00
N LYS A 124 -0.01 -9.43 6.30
CA LYS A 124 0.70 -10.47 7.04
C LYS A 124 -0.10 -10.91 8.26
N LYS A 125 0.18 -12.13 8.73
CA LYS A 125 -0.19 -12.62 10.05
C LYS A 125 0.97 -12.48 11.02
N GLU A 126 0.66 -12.63 12.31
CA GLU A 126 1.65 -12.54 13.39
C GLU A 126 2.76 -13.59 13.25
N ASP A 127 2.41 -14.78 12.76
CA ASP A 127 3.30 -15.94 12.57
C ASP A 127 4.13 -15.89 11.27
N ASP A 128 3.85 -14.95 10.36
CA ASP A 128 4.59 -14.76 9.11
C ASP A 128 5.86 -13.90 9.37
N THR A 129 6.82 -14.45 10.13
CA THR A 129 8.18 -13.88 10.26
C THR A 129 8.97 -14.00 8.97
#